data_AF-A0A225UN88-F1
#
_entry.id   AF-A0A225UN88-F1
#
_cell.length_a   1.000
_cell.length_b   1.000
_cell.length_c   1.000
_cell.angle_alpha   90.00
_cell.angle_beta   90.00
_cell.angle_gamma   90.00
#
_symmetry.space_group_name_H-M   'P 1'
#
loop_
_entity.id
_entity.type
_entity.pdbx_description
1 polymer ?
#
loop_
_entity_poly.entity_id
_entity_poly.type
_entity_poly.pdbx_seq_one_letter_code
_entity_poly.pdbx_strand_id
1 'polypeptide(L)'
;MYLITCTRPDLAFAVRQLSRYVQKPTQQHIRAAKRVLRYLIGTKTQGIVYTKRKILEQKPELIIDGYCDSNWGNDPDTRKSITSFVHCMAGDAIS
;
A
#
# COMPACT_ATOMS: atom_id res chain seq x y z
N MET A 1 -7.36 0.19 -8.53
CA MET A 1 -6.00 -0.37 -8.61
C MET A 1 -4.95 0.71 -8.84
N TYR A 2 -5.12 1.62 -9.81
CA TYR A 2 -4.13 2.65 -10.17
C TYR A 2 -3.50 3.45 -9.00
N LEU A 3 -4.29 3.93 -8.05
CA LEU A 3 -3.76 4.72 -6.93
C LEU A 3 -2.77 3.94 -6.06
N ILE A 4 -3.04 2.65 -5.83
CA ILE A 4 -2.20 1.77 -5.01
C ILE A 4 -0.88 1.50 -5.71
N THR A 5 -0.95 1.26 -7.03
CA THR A 5 0.20 0.86 -7.84
C THR A 5 1.14 2.00 -8.18
N CYS A 6 0.69 3.26 -8.11
CA CYS A 6 1.51 4.38 -8.59
C CYS A 6 1.92 5.35 -7.49
N THR A 7 1.01 5.70 -6.58
CA THR A 7 1.20 6.89 -5.73
C THR A 7 0.93 6.66 -4.25
N ARG A 8 0.19 5.60 -3.91
CA ARG A 8 -0.40 5.37 -2.59
C ARG A 8 -0.29 3.91 -2.16
N PRO A 9 0.93 3.38 -1.97
CA PRO A 9 1.12 2.01 -1.49
C PRO A 9 0.51 1.78 -0.09
N ASP A 10 0.34 2.85 0.70
CA ASP A 10 -0.36 2.86 1.98
C ASP A 10 -1.82 2.39 1.90
N LEU A 11 -2.46 2.47 0.72
CA LEU A 11 -3.84 2.02 0.50
C LEU A 11 -3.97 0.54 0.18
N ALA A 12 -2.86 -0.17 -0.06
CA ALA A 12 -2.86 -1.54 -0.55
C ALA A 12 -3.71 -2.47 0.32
N PHE A 13 -3.52 -2.42 1.64
CA PHE A 13 -4.28 -3.24 2.59
C PHE A 13 -5.77 -2.89 2.59
N ALA A 14 -6.11 -1.61 2.70
CA ALA A 14 -7.49 -1.16 2.80
C ALA A 14 -8.31 -1.52 1.56
N VAL A 15 -7.75 -1.32 0.37
CA VAL A 15 -8.43 -1.66 -0.89
C VAL A 15 -8.53 -3.17 -1.07
N ARG A 16 -7.47 -3.93 -0.74
CA ARG A 16 -7.51 -5.39 -0.78
C ARG A 16 -8.60 -5.98 0.11
N GLN A 17 -8.80 -5.43 1.31
CA GLN A 17 -9.85 -5.92 2.20
C GLN A 17 -11.25 -5.53 1.69
N LEU A 18 -11.44 -4.30 1.23
CA LEU A 18 -12.72 -3.84 0.70
C LEU A 18 -13.12 -4.53 -0.61
N SER A 19 -12.16 -4.87 -1.47
CA SER A 19 -12.42 -5.54 -2.75
C SER A 19 -13.09 -6.90 -2.60
N ARG A 20 -12.87 -7.59 -1.47
CA ARG A 20 -13.49 -8.89 -1.17
C ARG A 20 -15.02 -8.83 -1.07
N TYR A 21 -15.58 -7.67 -0.70
CA TYR A 21 -17.01 -7.51 -0.44
C TYR A 21 -17.72 -6.62 -1.48
N VAL A 22 -17.08 -6.36 -2.63
CA VAL A 22 -17.66 -5.50 -3.69
C VAL A 22 -18.95 -6.08 -4.26
N GLN A 23 -19.07 -7.41 -4.33
CA GLN A 23 -20.27 -8.06 -4.87
C GLN A 23 -21.50 -7.89 -3.96
N LYS A 24 -21.31 -7.89 -2.63
CA LYS A 24 -22.38 -7.74 -1.63
C LYS A 24 -21.88 -6.94 -0.42
N PRO A 25 -21.75 -5.62 -0.52
CA PRO A 25 -21.20 -4.80 0.55
C PRO A 25 -22.24 -4.61 1.69
N THR A 26 -21.78 -4.74 2.92
CA THR A 26 -22.55 -4.40 4.12
C THR A 26 -22.38 -2.91 4.46
N GLN A 27 -23.22 -2.38 5.36
CA GLN A 27 -23.08 -1.00 5.82
C GLN A 27 -21.72 -0.72 6.47
N GLN A 28 -21.11 -1.71 7.09
CA GLN A 28 -19.77 -1.59 7.66
C GLN A 28 -18.72 -1.38 6.57
N HIS A 29 -18.78 -2.17 5.49
CA HIS A 29 -17.87 -2.02 4.34
C HIS A 29 -18.04 -0.67 3.66
N ILE A 30 -19.27 -0.18 3.50
CA ILE A 30 -19.55 1.14 2.93
C ILE A 30 -18.97 2.25 3.81
N ARG A 31 -19.11 2.17 5.14
CA ARG A 31 -18.51 3.14 6.08
C ARG A 31 -16.99 3.13 6.00
N ALA A 32 -16.37 1.96 5.92
CA ALA A 32 -14.92 1.82 5.74
C ALA A 32 -14.44 2.40 4.41
N ALA A 33 -15.14 2.12 3.30
CA ALA A 33 -14.84 2.73 2.01
C ALA A 33 -14.93 4.27 2.05
N LYS A 34 -15.98 4.82 2.68
CA LYS A 34 -16.09 6.27 2.90
C LYS A 34 -14.95 6.84 3.74
N ARG A 35 -14.43 6.10 4.71
CA ARG A 35 -13.24 6.50 5.49
C ARG A 35 -12.00 6.59 4.61
N VAL A 36 -11.79 5.61 3.73
CA VAL A 36 -10.68 5.63 2.75
C VAL A 36 -10.79 6.86 1.84
N LEU A 37 -11.98 7.17 1.34
CA LEU A 37 -12.20 8.36 0.51
C LEU A 37 -11.92 9.68 1.26
N ARG A 38 -12.35 9.80 2.53
CA ARG A 38 -12.04 10.99 3.35
C ARG A 38 -10.54 11.13 3.58
N TYR A 39 -9.85 10.02 3.84
CA TYR A 39 -8.41 10.01 4.01
C TYR A 39 -7.70 10.47 2.73
N LEU A 40 -8.13 9.99 1.56
CA LEU A 40 -7.62 10.44 0.26
C LEU A 40 -7.79 11.95 0.05
N ILE A 41 -8.97 12.49 0.38
CA ILE A 41 -9.24 13.93 0.27
C ILE A 41 -8.34 14.72 1.22
N GLY A 42 -8.24 14.30 2.49
CA GLY A 42 -7.44 14.99 3.51
C GLY A 42 -5.93 14.91 3.27
N THR A 43 -5.47 13.93 2.48
CA THR A 43 -4.05 13.71 2.18
C THR A 43 -3.71 13.97 0.70
N LYS A 44 -4.58 14.69 -0.02
CA LYS A 44 -4.38 15.00 -1.45
C LYS A 44 -3.06 15.73 -1.73
N THR A 45 -2.59 16.53 -0.79
CA THR A 45 -1.34 17.30 -0.90
C THR A 45 -0.12 16.54 -0.41
N GLN A 46 -0.29 15.34 0.15
CA GLN A 46 0.81 14.51 0.62
C GLN A 46 1.27 13.59 -0.51
N GLY A 47 2.59 13.47 -0.67
CA GLY A 47 3.22 12.63 -1.68
C GLY A 47 4.56 12.11 -1.17
N ILE A 48 5.08 11.10 -1.87
CA ILE A 48 6.38 10.49 -1.59
C ILE A 48 7.46 11.34 -2.29
N VAL A 49 8.54 11.67 -1.58
CA VAL A 49 9.62 12.52 -2.08
C VAL A 49 10.91 11.71 -2.17
N TYR A 50 11.18 11.18 -3.36
CA TYR A 50 12.41 10.45 -3.63
C TYR A 50 13.61 11.41 -3.61
N THR A 51 14.49 11.24 -2.64
CA THR A 51 15.73 12.02 -2.53
C THR A 51 16.93 11.11 -2.79
N LYS A 52 17.92 11.60 -3.55
CA LYS A 52 19.21 10.89 -3.68
C LYS A 52 19.84 10.76 -2.29
N ARG A 53 20.02 9.52 -1.81
CA ARG A 53 20.83 9.27 -0.61
C ARG A 53 22.26 9.72 -0.89
N LYS A 54 22.76 10.67 -0.10
CA LYS A 54 24.16 11.19 -0.16
C LYS A 54 25.22 10.09 -0.05
N ILE A 55 24.88 8.91 0.45
CA ILE A 55 25.79 7.78 0.66
C ILE A 55 26.25 7.15 -0.67
N LEU A 56 25.55 7.38 -1.80
CA LEU A 56 25.88 6.81 -3.11
C LEU A 56 26.78 7.72 -3.97
N GLU A 57 27.56 8.62 -3.36
CA GLU A 57 28.50 9.50 -4.08
C GLU A 57 29.57 8.73 -4.87
N GLN A 58 29.79 7.44 -4.58
CA GLN A 58 30.83 6.65 -5.24
C GLN A 58 30.33 5.79 -6.42
N LYS A 59 29.01 5.64 -6.63
CA LYS A 59 28.43 4.97 -7.82
C LYS A 59 26.94 5.28 -7.95
N PRO A 60 26.44 5.73 -9.12
CA PRO A 60 25.01 5.90 -9.37
C PRO A 60 24.36 4.54 -9.66
N GLU A 61 24.32 3.65 -8.67
CA GLU A 61 23.66 2.36 -8.81
C GLU A 61 22.21 2.49 -8.35
N LEU A 62 21.26 2.14 -9.23
CA LEU A 62 19.85 2.09 -8.91
C LEU A 62 19.60 0.86 -8.03
N ILE A 63 19.51 1.08 -6.71
CA ILE A 63 19.22 0.02 -5.74
C ILE A 63 17.70 -0.04 -5.52
N ILE A 64 17.13 -1.23 -5.72
CA ILE A 64 15.73 -1.53 -5.42
C ILE A 64 15.72 -2.59 -4.31
N ASP A 65 15.23 -2.21 -3.13
CA ASP A 65 15.10 -3.11 -1.99
C ASP A 65 13.71 -3.76 -2.00
N GLY A 66 13.65 -5.08 -2.02
CA GLY A 66 12.40 -5.84 -1.97
C GLY A 66 12.16 -6.43 -0.59
N TYR A 67 10.98 -6.17 -0.02
CA TYR A 67 10.53 -6.78 1.23
C TYR A 67 9.29 -7.62 0.97
N CYS A 68 9.20 -8.78 1.61
CA CYS A 68 8.06 -9.68 1.56
C CYS A 68 7.68 -10.06 2.98
N ASP A 69 6.38 -10.05 3.26
CA ASP A 69 5.82 -10.52 4.53
C ASP A 69 4.64 -11.46 4.27
N SER A 70 4.47 -12.43 5.15
CA SER A 70 3.33 -13.35 5.13
C SER A 70 2.70 -13.39 6.52
N ASN A 71 1.44 -13.02 6.58
CA ASN A 71 0.69 -12.99 7.82
C ASN A 71 -0.38 -14.08 7.84
N TRP A 72 -0.22 -15.05 8.73
CA TRP A 72 -1.20 -16.10 8.99
C TRP A 72 -2.13 -15.67 10.14
N GLY A 73 -3.44 -15.67 9.89
CA GLY A 73 -4.46 -15.45 10.92
C GLY A 73 -5.13 -14.08 10.85
N ASN A 74 -4.59 -13.18 10.01
CA ASN A 74 -5.16 -11.86 9.76
C ASN A 74 -6.38 -11.88 8.80
N ASP A 75 -6.74 -13.06 8.29
CA ASP A 75 -8.05 -13.30 7.66
C ASP A 75 -8.93 -14.15 8.60
N PRO A 76 -9.76 -13.54 9.47
CA PRO A 76 -10.61 -14.29 10.38
C PRO A 76 -11.67 -15.13 9.66
N ASP A 77 -12.06 -14.73 8.45
CA ASP A 77 -13.13 -15.38 7.68
C ASP A 77 -12.65 -16.68 7.03
N THR A 78 -11.53 -16.63 6.31
CA THR A 78 -11.04 -17.79 5.53
C THR A 78 -9.83 -18.48 6.13
N ARG A 79 -9.19 -17.87 7.14
CA ARG A 79 -7.93 -18.33 7.78
C ARG A 79 -6.76 -18.54 6.80
N LYS A 80 -6.88 -18.05 5.57
CA LYS A 80 -5.82 -18.10 4.56
C LYS A 80 -4.71 -17.12 4.91
N SER A 81 -3.48 -17.55 4.67
CA SER A 81 -2.31 -16.68 4.78
C SER A 81 -2.38 -15.54 3.77
N ILE A 82 -1.99 -14.36 4.22
CA ILE A 82 -1.95 -13.14 3.43
C ILE A 82 -0.49 -12.85 3.12
N THR A 83 -0.09 -12.97 1.86
CA THR A 83 1.23 -12.50 1.41
C THR A 83 1.15 -11.05 0.97
N SER A 84 2.12 -10.26 1.36
CA SER A 84 2.30 -8.87 0.93
C SER A 84 3.77 -8.63 0.57
N PHE A 85 4.01 -7.70 -0.34
CA PHE A 85 5.35 -7.31 -0.76
C PHE A 85 5.38 -5.79 -0.94
N VAL A 86 6.56 -5.20 -0.75
CA VAL A 86 6.83 -3.80 -1.04
C VAL A 86 8.23 -3.68 -1.63
N HIS A 87 8.35 -2.89 -2.67
CA HIS A 87 9.65 -2.52 -3.24
C HIS A 87 9.97 -1.09 -2.80
N CYS A 88 11.22 -0.80 -2.48
CA CYS A 88 11.67 0.51 -2.07
C CYS A 88 12.80 0.97 -2.99
N MET A 89 12.72 2.22 -3.42
CA MET A 89 13.73 2.89 -4.23
C MET A 89 14.11 4.20 -3.56
N ALA A 90 15.40 4.50 -3.48
CA ALA A 90 15.91 5.70 -2.81
C ALA A 90 15.48 5.84 -1.33
N GLY A 91 15.11 4.72 -0.68
CA GLY A 91 14.65 4.69 0.70
C GLY A 91 13.13 4.83 0.89
N ASP A 92 12.38 5.02 -0.19
CA ASP A 92 10.92 5.17 -0.15
C ASP A 92 10.22 4.08 -0.97
N ALA A 93 8.99 3.74 -0.58
CA ALA A 93 8.21 2.70 -1.24
C ALA A 93 7.84 3.10 -2.68
N ILE A 94 7.97 2.14 -3.60
CA ILE A 94 7.48 2.16 -4.97
C ILE A 94 6.54 0.97 -5.17
N SER A 95 5.54 1.10 -6.04
CA SER A 95 4.60 0.03 -6.36
C SER A 95 4.57 -0.30 -7.84
#